data_AF-A0A0F5Q6B0-F1
#
_entry.id   AF-A0A0F5Q6B0-F1
#
_cell.length_a   1.000
_cell.length_b   1.000
_cell.length_c   1.000
_cell.angle_alpha   90.00
_cell.angle_beta   90.00
_cell.angle_gamma   90.00
#
_symmetry.space_group_name_H-M   'P 1'
#
loop_
_entity.id
_entity.type
_entity.pdbx_description
1 polymer ?
#
loop_
_entity_poly.entity_id
_entity_poly.type
_entity_poly.pdbx_seq_one_letter_code
_entity_poly.pdbx_strand_id
1 'polypeptide(L)' 'MPPTYVLARDHLQRAATILQGPDSRSRQLRNIIERTIGLMDDLQKETASMPENVLDLAAFRARQAQARFE' A
#
# COMPACT_ATOMS: atom_id res chain seq x y z
N MET A 1 -4.55 0.24 -13.35
CA MET A 1 -5.42 0.47 -12.18
C MET A 1 -4.54 0.45 -10.94
N PRO A 2 -4.47 1.53 -10.14
CA PRO A 2 -3.72 1.50 -8.89
C PRO A 2 -4.31 0.42 -7.95
N PRO A 3 -3.48 -0.22 -7.10
CA PRO A 3 -3.97 -1.20 -6.13
C PRO A 3 -5.04 -0.58 -5.23
N THR A 4 -6.07 -1.34 -4.86
CA THR A 4 -7.15 -0.89 -3.96
C THR A 4 -6.63 -0.25 -2.68
N TYR A 5 -5.48 -0.73 -2.18
CA TYR A 5 -4.74 -0.14 -1.06
C TYR A 5 -4.37 1.34 -1.30
N VAL A 6 -3.80 1.67 -2.47
CA VAL A 6 -3.35 3.02 -2.81
C VAL A 6 -4.54 3.98 -2.91
N LEU A 7 -5.67 3.51 -3.47
CA LEU A 7 -6.91 4.28 -3.55
C LEU A 7 -7.49 4.56 -2.16
N ALA A 8 -7.55 3.55 -1.29
CA ALA A 8 -8.03 3.72 0.08
C ALA A 8 -7.14 4.70 0.86
N ARG A 9 -5.82 4.62 0.70
CA ARG A 9 -4.86 5.55 1.33
C ARG A 9 -5.08 7.00 0.86
N ASP A 10 -5.27 7.24 -0.44
CA ASP A 10 -5.57 8.59 -0.96
C ASP A 10 -6.87 9.15 -0.38
N HIS A 11 -7.93 8.34 -0.30
CA HIS A 11 -9.20 8.76 0.30
C HIS A 11 -9.04 9.16 1.77
N LEU A 12 -8.25 8.41 2.54
CA LEU A 12 -7.95 8.75 3.93
C LEU A 12 -7.13 10.04 4.03
N GLN A 13 -6.10 10.21 3.21
CA GLN A 13 -5.30 11.44 3.20
C GLN A 13 -6.14 12.68 2.88
N ARG A 14 -7.06 12.55 1.92
CA ARG A 14 -8.03 13.61 1.58
C ARG A 14 -8.97 13.91 2.75
N ALA A 15 -9.50 12.88 3.40
CA ALA A 15 -10.39 13.06 4.54
C ALA A 15 -9.68 13.74 5.74
N ALA A 16 -8.42 13.37 6.03
CA ALA A 16 -7.62 14.06 7.04
C ALA A 16 -7.44 15.56 6.73
N THR A 17 -7.20 15.88 5.46
CA THR A 17 -7.05 17.26 4.98
C THR A 17 -8.34 18.07 5.12
N ILE A 18 -9.50 17.47 4.88
CA ILE A 18 -10.80 18.13 5.05
C ILE A 18 -11.08 18.44 6.53
N LEU A 19 -10.59 17.60 7.46
CA LEU A 19 -10.85 17.71 8.89
C LEU A 19 -9.95 18.71 9.63
N GLN A 20 -9.68 19.86 9.03
CA GLN A 20 -8.90 20.96 9.62
C GLN A 20 -9.69 21.81 10.64
N GLY A 21 -10.97 21.50 10.87
CA GLY A 21 -11.82 22.24 11.81
C GLY A 21 -11.28 22.29 13.26
N PRO A 22 -11.55 23.38 14.01
CA PRO A 22 -11.08 23.55 15.39
C PRO A 22 -11.88 22.73 16.42
N ASP A 23 -13.04 22.21 16.02
CA ASP A 23 -13.91 21.45 16.91
C ASP A 23 -13.29 20.10 17.33
N SER A 24 -13.67 19.62 18.50
CA SER A 24 -13.12 18.38 19.08
C SER A 24 -13.41 17.15 18.22
N ARG A 25 -14.57 17.11 17.55
CA ARG A 25 -15.01 16.00 16.72
C ARG A 25 -14.18 15.91 15.44
N SER A 26 -13.94 17.03 14.75
CA SER A 26 -13.07 17.08 13.57
C SER A 26 -11.64 16.68 13.90
N ARG A 27 -11.08 17.15 15.01
CA ARG A 27 -9.75 16.73 15.50
C ARG A 27 -9.71 15.24 15.82
N GLN A 28 -10.73 14.71 16.49
CA GLN A 28 -10.82 13.29 16.82
C GLN A 28 -10.88 12.43 15.55
N LEU A 29 -11.70 12.82 14.57
CA LEU A 29 -11.79 12.12 13.29
C LEU A 29 -10.47 12.18 12.52
N ARG A 30 -9.79 13.34 12.51
CA ARG A 30 -8.47 13.47 11.89
C ARG A 30 -7.45 12.51 12.51
N ASN A 31 -7.40 12.45 13.84
CA ASN A 31 -6.50 11.54 14.56
C ASN A 31 -6.78 10.05 14.22
N ILE A 32 -8.05 9.66 14.09
CA ILE A 32 -8.43 8.29 13.70
C ILE A 32 -7.90 7.98 12.29
N ILE A 33 -8.04 8.92 11.36
CA ILE A 33 -7.61 8.74 9.98
C ILE A 33 -6.08 8.67 9.89
N GLU A 34 -5.36 9.56 10.57
CA GLU A 34 -3.90 9.55 10.61
C GLU A 34 -3.36 8.22 11.17
N ARG A 35 -3.96 7.72 12.25
CA ARG A 35 -3.62 6.41 12.80
C ARG A 35 -3.89 5.28 11.82
N THR A 36 -5.00 5.35 11.08
CA THR A 36 -5.36 4.33 10.08
C THR A 36 -4.37 4.31 8.92
N ILE A 37 -3.94 5.48 8.43
CA ILE A 37 -2.89 5.59 7.40
C ILE A 37 -1.59 4.94 7.88
N GLY A 38 -1.19 5.19 9.13
CA GLY A 38 -0.01 4.56 9.72
C GLY A 38 -0.10 3.03 9.75
N LEU A 39 -1.23 2.47 10.23
CA LEU A 39 -1.46 1.02 10.27
C LEU A 39 -1.44 0.40 8.86
N MET A 40 -2.00 1.11 7.88
CA MET A 40 -1.96 0.69 6.49
C MET A 40 -0.52 0.64 5.97
N ASP A 41 0.26 1.70 6.23
CA ASP A 41 1.65 1.81 5.78
C ASP A 41 2.53 0.71 6.40
N ASP A 42 2.24 0.29 7.63
CA ASP A 42 2.95 -0.82 8.27
C ASP A 42 2.56 -2.18 7.68
N LEU A 43 1.27 -2.42 7.39
CA LEU A 43 0.80 -3.62 6.69
C LEU A 43 1.43 -3.77 5.28
N GLN A 44 1.59 -2.65 4.55
CA GLN A 44 2.27 -2.64 3.26
C GLN A 44 3.74 -3.07 3.38
N LYS A 45 4.42 -2.69 4.47
CA LYS A 45 5.82 -3.09 4.72
C LYS A 45 5.92 -4.56 5.11
N GLU A 46 5.01 -5.06 5.95
CA GLU A 46 4.96 -6.48 6.34
C GLU A 46 4.74 -7.40 5.13
N THR A 47 3.81 -7.03 4.25
CA THR A 47 3.55 -7.77 3.00
C THR A 47 4.71 -7.73 2.02
N ALA A 48 5.44 -6.61 1.94
CA ALA A 48 6.66 -6.50 1.14
C ALA A 48 7.85 -7.31 1.73
N SER A 49 7.81 -7.66 3.02
CA SER A 49 8.87 -8.37 3.72
C SER A 49 8.80 -9.91 3.63
N MET A 50 7.76 -10.49 3.01
CA MET A 50 7.67 -11.95 2.81
C MET A 50 8.50 -12.42 1.59
N PRO A 51 9.49 -13.32 1.74
CA PRO A 51 10.29 -13.81 0.61
C PRO A 51 9.65 -15.01 -0.14
N GLU A 52 9.67 -14.89 -1.48
CA GLU A 52 10.26 -15.81 -2.46
C GLU A 52 9.60 -17.18 -2.83
N ASN A 53 8.28 -17.23 -2.98
CA ASN A 53 7.65 -18.29 -3.81
C ASN A 53 6.81 -17.73 -4.97
N VAL A 54 6.93 -16.42 -5.23
CA VAL A 54 6.32 -15.77 -6.39
C VAL A 54 7.44 -15.39 -7.35
N LEU A 55 7.56 -16.15 -8.45
CA LEU A 55 8.55 -15.91 -9.49
C LEU A 55 8.32 -14.55 -10.17
N ASP A 56 9.37 -13.72 -10.19
CA ASP A 56 9.43 -12.56 -11.07
C ASP A 56 9.28 -13.01 -12.53
N LEU A 57 8.27 -12.48 -13.21
CA LEU A 57 7.92 -12.84 -14.58
C LEU A 57 9.05 -12.54 -15.57
N ALA A 58 9.87 -11.51 -15.30
CA ALA A 58 11.03 -11.19 -16.12
C ALA A 58 12.12 -12.27 -15.97
N ALA A 59 12.37 -12.71 -14.73
CA ALA A 59 13.34 -13.77 -14.42
C ALA A 59 12.89 -15.13 -14.97
N PHE A 60 11.59 -15.45 -14.92
CA PHE A 60 11.04 -16.69 -15.49
C PHE A 60 11.22 -16.76 -17.02
N ARG A 61 10.96 -15.66 -17.73
CA ARG A 61 11.11 -15.59 -19.20
C ARG A 61 12.57 -15.74 -19.64
N ALA A 62 13.51 -15.14 -18.91
CA ALA A 62 14.94 -15.28 -19.19
C ALA A 62 15.42 -16.74 -19.04
N ARG A 63 14.94 -17.43 -18.00
CA ARG A 63 15.27 -18.83 -17.72
C ARG A 63 14.71 -19.80 -18.77
N GLN A 64 13.50 -19.52 -19.30
CA GLN A 64 12.93 -20.28 -20.42
C GLN A 64 13.69 -20.07 -21.74
N ALA A 65 14.21 -18.87 -21.98
CA ALA A 65 15.00 -18.60 -23.19
C ALA A 65 16.34 -19.35 -23.18
N GLN A 66 16.97 -19.54 -22.01
CA GLN A 66 18.20 -20.33 -21.88
C GLN A 66 17.97 -21.84 -22.01
N ALA A 67 16.86 -22.37 -21.49
CA ALA A 67 16.53 -23.80 -21.55
C ALA A 67 16.13 -24.32 -22.96
N ARG A 68 16.08 -23.43 -23.97
CA ARG A 68 15.66 -23.77 -25.34
C ARG A 68 16.85 -23.97 -26.30
N PHE A 69 18.08 -23.77 -25.83
CA PHE A 69 19.31 -23.90 -26.62
C PHE A 69 20.25 -25.01 -26.12
N GLU A 70 19.76 -25.92 -25.28
CA GLU A 70 20.38 -27.22 -24.97
C GLU A 70 19.58 -28.37 -25.59
#